data_AF-A0A0L0BRH9-F1
#
_entry.id   AF-A0A0L0BRH9-F1
#
_cell.length_a   1.000
_cell.length_b   1.000
_cell.length_c   1.000
_cell.angle_alpha   90.00
_cell.angle_beta   90.00
_cell.angle_gamma   90.00
#
_symmetry.space_group_name_H-M   'P 1'
#
loop_
_entity.id
_entity.type
_entity.pdbx_description
1 polymer ?
#
loop_
_entity_poly.entity_id
_entity_poly.type
_entity_poly.pdbx_seq_one_letter_code
_entity_poly.pdbx_strand_id
1 'polypeptide(L)'
;MPDLSKAEKEFLQRKHEQTMKLRAEFIKQSSNPFRHATGEGGTLFDAGLARFQAMRVSNFEHFKPTGHAFRVGMSLVVLPIIGYAWALNKEREGRELQYRNGEVAYKDRRFKFI
;
A
#
# COMPACT_ATOMS: atom_id res chain seq x y z
N MET A 1 4.16 -12.89 34.96
CA MET A 1 3.95 -13.36 33.59
C MET A 1 3.27 -14.71 33.68
N PRO A 2 2.21 -15.00 32.90
CA PRO A 2 1.59 -16.32 32.91
C PRO A 2 2.63 -17.40 32.61
N ASP A 3 2.45 -18.60 33.14
CA ASP A 3 3.33 -19.74 32.91
C ASP A 3 3.25 -20.16 31.44
N LEU A 4 4.13 -19.57 30.63
CA LEU A 4 4.28 -19.90 29.21
C LEU A 4 4.60 -21.40 29.06
N SER A 5 3.99 -22.02 28.06
CA SER A 5 4.30 -23.39 27.67
C SER A 5 5.79 -23.51 27.29
N LYS A 6 6.38 -24.69 27.49
CA LYS A 6 7.80 -24.94 27.14
C LYS A 6 8.09 -24.57 25.68
N ALA A 7 7.17 -24.89 24.76
CA ALA A 7 7.31 -24.58 23.34
C ALA A 7 7.33 -23.06 23.06
N GLU A 8 6.50 -22.29 23.77
CA GLU A 8 6.45 -20.83 23.63
C GLU A 8 7.73 -20.19 24.17
N LYS A 9 8.24 -20.68 25.30
CA LYS A 9 9.52 -20.23 25.87
C LYS A 9 10.67 -20.46 24.89
N GLU A 10 10.74 -21.65 24.27
CA GLU A 10 11.76 -21.96 23.26
C GLU A 10 11.64 -21.09 22.00
N PHE A 11 10.40 -20.83 21.55
CA PHE A 11 10.18 -19.92 20.42
C PHE A 11 10.65 -18.49 20.72
N LEU A 12 10.35 -17.96 21.91
CA LEU A 12 10.78 -16.64 22.35
C LEU A 12 12.31 -16.55 22.47
N GLN A 13 12.95 -17.59 23.01
CA GLN A 13 14.41 -17.69 23.10
C GLN A 13 15.04 -17.64 21.70
N ARG A 14 14.58 -18.48 20.76
CA ARG A 14 15.09 -18.48 19.37
C ARG A 14 14.93 -17.12 18.68
N LYS A 15 13.77 -16.46 18.84
CA LYS A 15 13.54 -15.12 18.29
C LYS A 15 14.47 -14.08 18.91
N HIS A 16 14.67 -14.15 20.23
CA HIS A 16 15.59 -13.26 20.93
C HIS A 16 17.04 -13.46 20.45
N GLU A 17 17.50 -14.71 20.33
CA GLU A 17 18.82 -15.04 19.81
C GLU A 17 19.05 -14.49 18.40
N GLN A 18 18.09 -14.65 17.50
CA GLN A 18 18.17 -14.09 16.14
C GLN A 18 18.26 -12.56 16.16
N THR A 19 17.46 -11.91 17.00
CA THR A 19 17.47 -10.45 17.16
C THR A 19 18.83 -9.97 17.69
N MET A 20 19.38 -10.66 18.68
CA MET A 20 20.68 -10.33 19.26
C MET A 20 21.83 -10.53 18.26
N LYS A 21 21.77 -11.57 17.42
CA LYS A 21 22.75 -11.78 16.33
C LYS A 21 22.74 -10.63 15.33
N LEU A 22 21.57 -10.26 14.81
CA LEU A 22 21.43 -9.14 13.86
C LEU A 22 21.88 -7.81 14.48
N ARG A 23 21.53 -7.58 15.75
CA ARG A 23 21.98 -6.39 16.48
C ARG A 23 23.49 -6.36 16.67
N ALA A 24 24.11 -7.50 16.99
CA ALA A 24 25.55 -7.60 17.15
C ALA A 24 26.29 -7.31 15.83
N GLU A 25 25.78 -7.83 14.71
CA GLU A 25 26.29 -7.51 13.36
C GLU A 25 26.17 -6.02 13.05
N PHE A 26 25.00 -5.44 13.30
CA PHE A 26 24.76 -4.00 13.12
C PHE A 26 25.73 -3.16 13.96
N ILE A 27 25.88 -3.46 15.25
CA ILE A 27 26.80 -2.73 16.15
C ILE A 27 28.24 -2.88 15.67
N LYS A 28 28.67 -4.09 15.30
CA LYS A 28 30.02 -4.35 14.79
C LYS A 28 30.33 -3.52 13.54
N GLN A 29 29.38 -3.40 12.62
CA GLN A 29 29.58 -2.65 11.39
C GLN A 29 29.43 -1.14 11.59
N SER A 30 28.48 -0.69 12.41
CA SER A 30 28.25 0.74 12.68
C SER A 30 29.33 1.37 13.55
N SER A 31 29.93 0.63 14.49
CA SER A 31 31.01 1.13 15.36
C SER A 31 32.39 1.08 14.71
N ASN A 32 32.55 0.49 13.52
CA ASN A 32 33.84 0.41 12.83
C ASN A 32 34.22 1.75 12.18
N PRO A 33 35.27 2.45 12.66
CA PRO A 33 35.67 3.76 12.13
C PRO A 33 36.28 3.69 10.72
N PHE A 34 36.83 2.54 10.33
CA PHE A 34 37.47 2.35 9.02
C PHE A 34 36.50 1.84 7.95
N ARG A 35 35.20 1.74 8.23
CA ARG A 35 34.20 1.27 7.26
C ARG A 35 34.12 2.16 6.01
N HIS A 36 34.41 3.45 6.14
CA HIS A 36 34.48 4.35 4.98
C HIS A 36 35.70 4.07 4.08
N ALA A 37 36.75 3.42 4.60
CA ALA A 37 37.95 3.10 3.85
C ALA A 37 37.83 1.81 3.01
N THR A 38 36.83 0.96 3.27
CA THR A 38 36.61 -0.29 2.50
C THR A 38 35.87 -0.07 1.18
N GLY A 39 35.60 1.18 0.77
CA GLY A 39 34.88 1.50 -0.47
C GLY A 39 33.36 1.34 -0.38
N GLU A 40 32.86 0.75 0.71
CA GLU A 40 31.43 0.65 1.06
C GLU A 40 30.94 1.93 1.78
N GLY A 41 31.38 3.09 1.31
CA GLY A 41 31.08 4.38 1.96
C GLY A 41 29.58 4.69 1.93
N GLY A 42 28.96 4.84 3.10
CA GLY A 42 27.57 5.30 3.22
C GLY A 42 26.79 4.63 4.35
N THR A 43 25.48 4.43 4.14
CA THR A 43 24.58 3.73 5.07
C THR A 43 24.90 2.25 5.15
N LEU A 44 24.58 1.58 6.26
CA LEU A 44 24.75 0.14 6.35
C LEU A 44 23.73 -0.61 5.48
N PHE A 45 24.19 -1.58 4.69
CA PHE A 45 23.31 -2.42 3.89
C PHE A 45 22.55 -3.41 4.78
N ASP A 46 21.21 -3.34 4.73
CA ASP A 46 20.32 -4.30 5.38
C ASP A 46 19.74 -5.26 4.34
N ALA A 47 20.17 -6.51 4.40
CA ALA A 47 19.68 -7.56 3.50
C ALA A 47 18.17 -7.84 3.67
N GLY A 48 17.63 -7.66 4.87
CA GLY A 48 16.20 -7.81 5.14
C GLY A 48 15.39 -6.73 4.44
N LEU A 49 15.82 -5.47 4.54
CA LEU A 49 15.18 -4.35 3.83
C LEU A 49 15.28 -4.51 2.31
N ALA A 50 16.46 -4.90 1.81
CA ALA A 50 16.67 -5.13 0.38
C ALA A 50 15.76 -6.23 -0.17
N ARG A 51 15.60 -7.35 0.55
CA ARG A 51 14.68 -8.43 0.18
C ARG A 51 13.23 -7.98 0.20
N PHE A 52 12.82 -7.21 1.21
CA PHE A 52 11.47 -6.66 1.29
C PHE A 52 11.16 -5.75 0.09
N GLN A 53 12.09 -4.87 -0.25
CA GLN A 53 11.95 -3.99 -1.43
C GLN A 53 11.90 -4.82 -2.72
N ALA A 54 12.78 -5.80 -2.88
CA ALA A 54 12.79 -6.68 -4.04
C ALA A 54 11.44 -7.41 -4.20
N MET A 55 10.87 -7.95 -3.12
CA MET A 55 9.56 -8.63 -3.13
C MET A 55 8.39 -7.72 -3.50
N ARG A 56 8.48 -6.42 -3.20
CA ARG A 56 7.45 -5.45 -3.63
C ARG A 56 7.51 -5.19 -5.13
N VAL A 57 8.73 -5.16 -5.70
CA VAL A 57 8.93 -4.94 -7.14
C VAL A 57 8.55 -6.20 -7.92
N SER A 58 8.93 -7.39 -7.44
CA SER A 58 8.60 -8.69 -8.08
C SER A 58 7.21 -9.22 -7.71
N ASN A 59 6.32 -8.36 -7.17
CA ASN A 59 4.99 -8.79 -6.72
C ASN A 59 4.16 -9.39 -7.86
N PHE A 60 4.30 -8.84 -9.08
CA PHE A 60 3.60 -9.32 -10.26
C PHE A 60 4.00 -10.76 -10.64
N GLU A 61 5.27 -11.12 -10.52
CA GLU A 61 5.77 -12.47 -10.82
C GLU A 61 5.19 -13.52 -9.86
N HIS A 62 4.85 -13.11 -8.64
CA HIS A 62 4.30 -13.97 -7.60
C HIS A 62 2.77 -13.88 -7.49
N PHE A 63 2.13 -13.10 -8.37
CA PHE A 63 0.69 -12.94 -8.36
C PHE A 63 -0.02 -14.24 -8.76
N LYS A 64 -1.01 -14.64 -7.95
CA LYS A 64 -1.88 -15.78 -8.26
C LYS A 64 -3.32 -15.30 -8.43
N PRO A 65 -3.96 -15.53 -9.59
CA PRO A 65 -5.35 -15.18 -9.79
C PRO A 65 -6.25 -16.08 -8.94
N THR A 66 -6.61 -15.60 -7.74
CA THR A 66 -7.54 -16.27 -6.83
C THR A 66 -8.90 -15.59 -6.85
N GLY A 67 -9.97 -16.29 -6.46
CA GLY A 67 -11.30 -15.69 -6.36
C GLY A 67 -11.36 -14.48 -5.41
N HIS A 68 -10.53 -14.46 -4.36
CA HIS A 68 -10.38 -13.30 -3.49
C HIS A 68 -9.76 -12.11 -4.23
N ALA A 69 -8.63 -12.31 -4.92
CA ALA A 69 -7.96 -11.26 -5.69
C ALA A 69 -8.87 -10.68 -6.78
N PHE A 70 -9.64 -11.52 -7.45
CA PHE A 70 -10.63 -11.08 -8.44
C PHE A 70 -11.72 -10.20 -7.82
N ARG A 71 -12.34 -10.62 -6.70
CA ARG A 71 -13.39 -9.84 -6.03
C ARG A 71 -12.88 -8.48 -5.57
N VAL A 72 -11.67 -8.42 -5.01
CA VAL A 72 -11.04 -7.17 -4.57
C VAL A 72 -10.70 -6.27 -5.76
N GLY A 73 -10.12 -6.82 -6.83
CA GLY A 73 -9.81 -6.05 -8.04
C GLY A 73 -11.07 -5.50 -8.71
N MET A 74 -12.10 -6.34 -8.88
CA MET A 74 -13.38 -5.95 -9.45
C MET A 74 -14.07 -4.87 -8.60
N SER A 75 -14.10 -5.03 -7.26
CA SER A 75 -14.77 -4.07 -6.39
C SER A 75 -14.05 -2.73 -6.33
N LEU A 76 -12.72 -2.70 -6.34
CA LEU A 76 -11.94 -1.46 -6.25
C LEU A 76 -11.82 -0.73 -7.59
N VAL A 77 -11.92 -1.43 -8.72
CA VAL A 77 -11.77 -0.80 -10.04
C VAL A 77 -13.12 -0.54 -10.70
N VAL A 78 -13.97 -1.58 -10.81
CA VAL A 78 -15.18 -1.50 -11.64
C VAL A 78 -16.32 -0.78 -10.91
N LEU A 79 -16.51 -1.01 -9.60
CA LEU A 79 -17.59 -0.35 -8.86
C LEU A 79 -17.44 1.18 -8.82
N PRO A 80 -16.25 1.77 -8.58
CA PRO A 80 -16.11 3.23 -8.63
C PRO A 80 -16.38 3.81 -10.01
N ILE A 81 -15.98 3.12 -11.08
CA ILE A 81 -16.25 3.57 -12.45
C ILE A 81 -17.76 3.60 -12.71
N ILE A 82 -18.46 2.50 -12.40
CA ILE A 82 -19.92 2.42 -12.58
C ILE A 82 -20.63 3.44 -11.68
N GLY A 83 -20.21 3.56 -10.42
CA GLY A 83 -20.79 4.50 -9.46
C GLY A 83 -20.63 5.95 -9.91
N TYR A 84 -19.45 6.32 -10.42
CA TYR A 84 -19.19 7.65 -10.95
C TYR A 84 -20.02 7.92 -12.22
N ALA A 85 -20.06 6.98 -13.16
CA ALA A 85 -20.84 7.11 -14.38
C ALA A 85 -22.35 7.29 -14.09
N TRP A 86 -22.88 6.53 -13.12
CA TRP A 86 -24.26 6.67 -12.69
C TRP A 86 -24.54 8.02 -12.01
N ALA A 87 -23.66 8.46 -11.11
CA ALA A 87 -23.78 9.75 -10.44
C ALA A 87 -23.77 10.90 -11.45
N LEU A 88 -22.87 10.84 -12.43
CA LEU A 88 -22.77 11.82 -13.51
C LEU A 88 -24.05 11.84 -14.36
N ASN A 89 -24.58 10.68 -14.74
CA ASN A 89 -25.81 10.63 -15.53
C ASN A 89 -27.01 11.20 -14.77
N LYS A 90 -27.17 10.82 -13.49
CA LYS A 90 -28.24 11.31 -12.62
C LYS A 90 -28.17 12.83 -12.42
N GLU A 91 -26.97 13.37 -12.26
CA GLU A 91 -26.75 14.81 -12.14
C GLU A 91 -27.12 15.54 -13.46
N ARG A 92 -26.77 14.97 -14.61
CA ARG A 92 -27.15 15.52 -15.93
C ARG A 92 -28.66 15.52 -16.13
N GLU A 93 -29.33 14.40 -15.92
CA GLU A 93 -30.78 14.28 -16.08
C GLU A 93 -31.53 15.23 -15.12
N GLY A 94 -31.09 15.32 -13.87
CA GLY A 94 -31.67 16.24 -12.89
C GLY A 94 -31.55 17.71 -13.32
N ARG A 95 -30.39 18.13 -13.84
CA ARG A 95 -30.22 19.49 -14.37
C ARG A 95 -31.07 19.75 -15.60
N GLU A 96 -31.12 18.81 -16.54
CA GLU A 96 -31.94 18.94 -17.75
C GLU A 96 -33.43 19.08 -17.40
N LEU A 97 -33.90 18.35 -16.38
CA LEU A 97 -35.27 18.48 -15.88
C LEU A 97 -35.54 19.88 -15.33
N GLN A 98 -34.63 20.42 -14.51
CA GLN A 98 -34.74 21.79 -13.98
C GLN A 98 -34.77 22.84 -15.09
N TYR A 99 -34.01 22.63 -16.17
CA TYR A 99 -34.02 23.52 -17.34
C TYR A 99 -35.35 23.45 -18.11
N ARG A 100 -35.96 22.27 -18.23
CA ARG A 100 -37.25 22.07 -18.91
C ARG A 100 -38.44 22.60 -18.10
N ASN A 101 -38.39 22.45 -16.78
CA ASN A 101 -39.42 22.96 -15.87
C ASN A 101 -39.35 24.49 -15.70
N GLY A 102 -38.26 25.12 -16.14
CA GLY A 102 -38.04 26.56 -15.97
C GLY A 102 -37.61 26.97 -14.55
N GLU A 103 -37.22 26.01 -13.72
CA GLU A 103 -36.74 26.25 -12.35
C GLU A 103 -35.41 27.04 -12.33
N VAL A 104 -34.62 26.93 -13.39
CA VAL A 104 -33.38 27.69 -13.56
C VAL A 104 -33.53 28.69 -14.69
N ALA A 105 -33.41 29.98 -14.35
CA ALA A 105 -33.43 31.06 -15.32
C ALA A 105 -32.32 30.90 -16.35
N TYR A 106 -32.57 31.30 -17.60
CA TYR A 106 -31.61 31.15 -18.69
C TYR A 106 -30.23 31.77 -18.37
N LYS A 107 -30.21 32.88 -17.63
CA LYS A 107 -28.99 33.58 -17.18
C LYS A 107 -28.16 32.80 -16.15
N ASP A 108 -28.71 31.79 -15.48
CA ASP A 108 -28.03 31.04 -14.41
C ASP A 108 -27.54 29.66 -14.88
N ARG A 109 -27.71 29.35 -16.17
CA ARG A 109 -27.19 28.12 -16.78
C ARG A 109 -25.67 28.16 -16.89
N ARG A 110 -24.99 27.07 -16.49
CA ARG A 110 -23.51 26.97 -16.48
C ARG A 110 -22.89 26.82 -17.88
N PHE A 111 -23.60 26.24 -18.85
CA PHE A 111 -23.14 26.02 -20.23
C PHE A 111 -24.14 26.63 -21.21
N LYS A 112 -24.05 27.94 -21.46
CA LYS A 112 -25.00 28.66 -22.33
C LYS A 112 -24.65 28.64 -23.82
N PHE A 113 -23.35 28.55 -24.14
CA PHE A 113 -22.81 28.87 -25.47
C PHE A 113 -21.84 27.81 -26.01
N ILE A 114 -21.88 26.60 -25.44
CA ILE A 114 -21.10 25.44 -25.89
C ILE A 114 -22.09 24.35 -26.27
#